data_AF-A0A399GE88-F1
#
_entry.id   AF-A0A399GE88-F1
#
_cell.length_a   1.000
_cell.length_b   1.000
_cell.length_c   1.000
_cell.angle_alpha   90.00
_cell.angle_beta   90.00
_cell.angle_gamma   90.00
#
_symmetry.space_group_name_H-M   'P 1'
#
loop_
_entity.id
_entity.type
_entity.pdbx_description
1 polymer ?
#
loop_
_entity_poly.entity_id
_entity_poly.type
_entity_poly.pdbx_seq_one_letter_code
_entity_poly.pdbx_strand_id
1 'polypeptide(L)'
;MATTLQEQPVQTVEDEYTSAASEDDIPETKASVTVNPNPAASTARFSKNQVVQKPVFANGERTKGVFTVYASRYNSAKGYYEYQLRDFYTTQMTSGWTREKELKPGS
;
A
#
# COMPACT_ATOMS: atom_id res chain seq x y z
N MET A 1 10.24 71.66 -28.39
CA MET A 1 8.99 70.94 -28.70
C MET A 1 8.39 70.54 -27.37
N ALA A 2 7.24 71.11 -27.01
CA ALA A 2 6.58 70.90 -25.73
C ALA A 2 5.36 70.02 -25.96
N THR A 3 5.31 68.86 -25.30
CA THR A 3 4.21 67.90 -25.43
C THR A 3 3.47 67.84 -24.10
N THR A 4 2.26 68.40 -24.11
CA THR A 4 1.24 68.42 -23.07
C THR A 4 0.65 67.01 -22.90
N LEU A 5 0.72 66.43 -21.71
CA LEU A 5 0.06 65.17 -21.36
C LEU A 5 -1.21 65.49 -20.56
N GLN A 6 -2.36 65.10 -21.12
CA GLN A 6 -3.69 65.26 -20.53
C GLN A 6 -3.89 64.26 -19.38
N GLU A 7 -4.34 64.75 -18.23
CA GLU A 7 -4.82 63.94 -17.10
C GLU A 7 -6.16 63.26 -17.47
N GLN A 8 -6.28 61.96 -17.18
CA GLN A 8 -7.56 61.24 -17.18
C GLN A 8 -7.90 60.83 -15.73
N PRO A 9 -9.20 60.84 -15.34
CA PRO A 9 -9.61 60.64 -13.96
C PRO A 9 -9.42 59.20 -13.49
N VAL A 10 -8.80 59.06 -12.31
CA VAL A 10 -8.75 57.83 -11.52
C VAL A 10 -10.18 57.52 -11.05
N GLN A 11 -10.77 56.43 -11.56
CA GLN A 11 -11.97 55.86 -10.94
C GLN A 11 -11.53 54.89 -9.84
N THR A 12 -11.79 55.32 -8.61
CA THR A 12 -11.77 54.51 -7.40
C THR A 12 -12.74 53.35 -7.57
N VAL A 13 -12.22 52.12 -7.56
CA VAL A 13 -13.04 50.93 -7.34
C VAL A 13 -12.79 50.50 -5.90
N GLU A 14 -13.79 50.74 -5.05
CA GLU A 14 -13.83 50.26 -3.68
C GLU A 14 -14.11 48.76 -3.74
N ASP A 15 -13.07 47.93 -3.74
CA ASP A 15 -13.23 46.51 -3.45
C ASP A 15 -13.21 46.31 -1.93
N GLU A 16 -14.41 46.39 -1.36
CA GLU A 16 -14.75 45.88 -0.04
C GLU A 16 -14.71 44.34 -0.06
N TYR A 17 -13.49 43.78 -0.11
CA TYR A 17 -13.24 42.39 0.23
C TYR A 17 -12.21 42.35 1.35
N THR A 18 -12.73 42.54 2.56
CA THR A 18 -12.06 42.04 3.77
C THR A 18 -11.95 40.52 3.65
N SER A 19 -10.78 40.04 3.27
CA SER A 19 -10.32 38.69 3.61
C SER A 19 -8.81 38.76 3.81
N ALA A 20 -8.43 39.13 5.03
CA ALA A 20 -7.09 38.81 5.54
C ALA A 20 -7.01 37.29 5.70
N ALA A 21 -6.68 36.58 4.62
CA ALA A 21 -6.18 35.22 4.70
C ALA A 21 -4.70 35.33 5.08
N SER A 22 -4.42 35.45 6.38
CA SER A 22 -3.06 35.32 6.89
C SER A 22 -2.71 33.84 7.01
N GLU A 23 -1.69 33.48 6.23
CA GLU A 23 -0.75 32.38 6.45
C GLU A 23 -1.33 30.97 6.30
N ASP A 24 -1.28 30.48 5.06
CA ASP A 24 -1.03 29.07 4.74
C ASP A 24 0.16 28.58 5.59
N ASP A 25 -0.13 27.98 6.74
CA ASP A 25 0.80 27.19 7.54
C ASP A 25 1.10 25.90 6.77
N ILE A 26 1.94 26.02 5.74
CA ILE A 26 2.54 24.88 5.06
C ILE A 26 3.49 24.27 6.09
N PRO A 27 3.25 23.04 6.59
CA PRO A 27 4.21 22.44 7.51
C PRO A 27 5.54 22.27 6.77
N GLU A 28 6.56 23.07 7.15
CA GLU A 28 7.94 22.93 6.67
C GLU A 28 8.57 21.58 7.06
N THR A 29 7.89 20.84 7.93
CA THR A 29 8.36 19.56 8.44
C THR A 29 8.03 18.46 7.43
N LYS A 30 9.04 18.01 6.68
CA LYS A 30 8.95 16.72 5.98
C LYS A 30 8.56 15.65 7.00
N ALA A 31 7.43 14.99 6.79
CA ALA A 31 7.02 13.85 7.61
C ALA A 31 8.14 12.80 7.57
N SER A 32 8.89 12.67 8.66
CA SER A 32 9.92 11.66 8.81
C SER A 32 9.22 10.32 8.98
N VAL A 33 9.39 9.44 8.00
CA VAL A 33 8.94 8.04 8.10
C VAL A 33 9.90 7.32 9.04
N THR A 34 9.60 7.36 10.33
CA THR A 34 10.31 6.54 11.32
C THR A 34 9.92 5.09 11.11
N VAL A 35 10.79 4.32 10.45
CA VAL A 35 10.65 2.86 10.36
C VAL A 35 10.86 2.31 11.77
N ASN A 36 9.77 1.90 12.43
CA ASN A 36 9.84 1.33 13.76
C ASN A 36 10.65 0.02 13.69
N PRO A 37 11.80 -0.09 14.38
CA PRO A 37 12.68 -1.27 14.29
C PRO A 37 12.04 -2.52 14.89
N ASN A 38 10.97 -2.38 15.66
CA ASN A 38 10.17 -3.49 16.19
C ASN A 38 8.76 -3.43 15.61
N PRO A 39 8.54 -3.89 14.35
CA PRO A 39 7.20 -3.94 13.80
C PRO A 39 6.36 -4.83 14.70
N ALA A 40 5.20 -4.32 15.15
CA ALA A 40 4.21 -5.14 15.83
C ALA A 40 4.02 -6.41 15.01
N ALA A 41 4.17 -7.58 15.64
CA ALA A 41 4.11 -8.86 14.94
C ALA A 41 2.86 -8.87 14.06
N SER A 42 3.05 -9.00 12.73
CA SER A 42 1.93 -9.01 11.80
C SER A 42 0.96 -10.11 12.24
N THR A 43 -0.35 -9.91 12.12
CA THR A 43 -1.27 -11.02 12.36
C THR A 43 -1.20 -11.95 11.15
N ALA A 44 -1.18 -13.27 11.39
CA ALA A 44 -1.25 -14.25 10.31
C ALA A 44 -2.56 -14.09 9.55
N ARG A 45 -2.48 -13.86 8.23
CA ARG A 45 -3.68 -13.69 7.39
C ARG A 45 -4.44 -14.98 7.16
N PHE A 46 -3.75 -16.13 7.18
CA PHE A 46 -4.36 -17.43 6.92
C PHE A 46 -4.21 -18.36 8.11
N SER A 47 -5.23 -19.19 8.35
CA SER A 47 -5.25 -20.16 9.44
C SER A 47 -4.98 -21.58 8.94
N LYS A 48 -4.59 -22.48 9.85
CA LYS A 48 -4.43 -23.90 9.55
C LYS A 48 -5.73 -24.49 8.98
N ASN A 49 -5.59 -25.39 8.01
CA ASN A 49 -6.66 -26.03 7.24
C ASN A 49 -7.48 -25.09 6.35
N GLN A 50 -7.12 -23.81 6.23
CA GLN A 50 -7.78 -22.90 5.30
C GLN A 50 -7.36 -23.19 3.86
N VAL A 51 -8.32 -23.08 2.94
CA VAL A 51 -8.06 -23.19 1.50
C VAL A 51 -7.55 -21.85 0.96
N VAL A 52 -6.44 -21.93 0.22
CA VAL A 52 -5.77 -20.80 -0.41
C VAL A 52 -5.41 -21.16 -1.85
N GLN A 53 -5.15 -20.13 -2.64
CA GLN A 53 -4.82 -20.25 -4.05
C GLN A 53 -3.52 -19.53 -4.33
N LYS A 54 -2.70 -20.11 -5.22
CA LYS A 54 -1.51 -19.45 -5.77
C LYS A 54 -1.33 -19.80 -7.23
N PRO A 55 -0.68 -18.93 -8.01
CA PRO A 55 -0.29 -19.27 -9.37
C PRO A 55 0.70 -20.44 -9.37
N VAL A 56 0.46 -21.42 -10.24
CA VAL A 56 1.35 -22.54 -10.52
C VAL A 56 1.57 -22.63 -12.03
N PHE A 57 2.68 -23.22 -12.44
CA PHE A 57 2.92 -23.51 -13.84
C PHE A 57 2.59 -24.98 -14.09
N ALA A 58 1.64 -25.25 -14.97
CA ALA A 58 1.27 -26.59 -15.40
C ALA A 58 1.29 -26.61 -16.93
N ASN A 59 2.02 -27.56 -17.52
CA ASN A 59 2.14 -27.70 -18.98
C ASN A 59 2.60 -26.41 -19.72
N GLY A 60 3.46 -25.61 -19.08
CA GLY A 60 3.96 -24.34 -19.66
C GLY A 60 3.02 -23.15 -19.49
N GLU A 61 1.80 -23.37 -18.97
CA GLU A 61 0.83 -22.31 -18.72
C GLU A 61 0.72 -21.98 -17.24
N ARG A 62 0.44 -20.71 -16.94
CA ARG A 62 0.22 -20.25 -15.57
C ARG A 62 -1.24 -20.45 -15.19
N THR A 63 -1.50 -21.44 -14.33
CA THR A 63 -2.84 -21.78 -13.83
C THR A 63 -2.97 -21.48 -12.34
N LYS A 64 -4.21 -21.54 -11.83
CA LYS A 64 -4.51 -21.31 -10.42
C LYS A 64 -4.48 -22.65 -9.69
N GLY A 65 -3.48 -22.86 -8.83
CA GLY A 65 -3.41 -24.03 -7.96
C GLY A 65 -4.19 -23.80 -6.68
N VAL A 66 -4.87 -24.84 -6.20
CA VAL A 66 -5.64 -24.84 -4.95
C VAL A 66 -4.88 -25.63 -3.89
N PHE A 67 -4.69 -25.03 -2.72
CA PHE A 67 -3.90 -25.58 -1.63
C PHE A 67 -4.61 -25.41 -0.29
N THR A 68 -4.26 -26.26 0.65
CA THR A 68 -4.67 -26.16 2.06
C THR A 68 -3.46 -25.77 2.91
N VAL A 69 -3.63 -24.79 3.79
CA VAL A 69 -2.58 -24.39 4.74
C VAL A 69 -2.37 -25.52 5.75
N TYR A 70 -1.18 -26.09 5.79
CA TYR A 70 -0.82 -27.14 6.73
C TYR A 70 -0.20 -26.58 8.03
N ALA A 71 0.73 -25.65 7.87
CA ALA A 71 1.43 -24.99 8.96
C ALA A 71 1.77 -23.55 8.59
N SER A 72 1.92 -22.69 9.60
CA SER A 72 2.32 -21.30 9.47
C SER A 72 3.47 -20.99 10.41
N ARG A 73 4.39 -20.12 9.99
CA ARG A 73 5.47 -19.61 10.85
C ARG A 73 5.68 -18.12 10.62
N TYR A 74 6.01 -17.40 11.69
CA TYR A 74 6.46 -16.02 11.57
C TYR A 74 7.96 -15.99 11.29
N ASN A 75 8.36 -15.29 10.23
CA ASN A 75 9.76 -15.04 9.92
C ASN A 75 10.18 -13.69 10.50
N SER A 76 10.68 -13.68 11.74
CA SER A 76 11.04 -12.45 12.46
C SER A 76 12.09 -11.61 11.74
N ALA A 77 13.02 -12.24 11.03
CA ALA A 77 14.07 -11.54 10.28
C ALA A 77 13.52 -10.74 9.08
N LYS A 78 12.36 -11.13 8.56
CA LYS A 78 11.76 -10.51 7.37
C LYS A 78 10.39 -9.88 7.63
N GLY A 79 9.86 -10.02 8.84
CA GLY A 79 8.62 -9.37 9.28
C GLY A 79 7.35 -9.88 8.61
N TYR A 80 7.31 -11.15 8.15
CA TYR A 80 6.12 -11.70 7.49
C TYR A 80 5.88 -13.18 7.83
N TYR A 81 4.65 -13.63 7.63
CA TYR A 81 4.29 -15.05 7.76
C TYR A 81 4.59 -15.84 6.49
N GLU A 82 5.06 -17.06 6.71
CA GLU A 82 5.21 -18.06 5.67
C GLU A 82 4.35 -19.28 6.01
N TYR A 83 3.87 -19.94 4.97
CA TYR A 83 2.92 -21.04 5.07
C TYR A 83 3.45 -22.27 4.35
N GLN A 84 3.37 -23.41 5.01
CA GLN A 84 3.56 -24.70 4.39
C GLN A 84 2.22 -25.15 3.83
N LEU A 85 2.22 -25.53 2.56
CA LEU A 85 1.01 -25.83 1.81
C LEU A 85 0.93 -27.33 1.50
N ARG A 86 -0.29 -27.84 1.48
CA ARG A 86 -0.64 -29.15 0.95
C ARG A 86 -1.51 -28.95 -0.27
N ASP A 87 -1.19 -29.60 -1.38
CA ASP A 87 -2.01 -29.58 -2.58
C ASP A 87 -3.39 -30.19 -2.29
N PHE A 88 -4.45 -29.51 -2.69
CA PHE A 88 -5.82 -29.92 -2.37
C PHE A 88 -6.21 -31.24 -3.05
N TYR A 89 -5.75 -31.47 -4.28
CA TYR A 89 -6.15 -32.62 -5.09
C TYR A 89 -5.25 -33.83 -4.86
N THR A 90 -3.94 -33.61 -4.77
CA THR A 90 -2.96 -34.70 -4.65
C THR A 90 -2.59 -35.01 -3.20
N THR A 91 -2.98 -34.17 -2.25
CA THR A 91 -2.61 -34.25 -0.82
C THR A 91 -1.10 -34.18 -0.54
N GLN A 92 -0.28 -33.91 -1.56
CA GLN A 92 1.16 -33.79 -1.44
C GLN A 92 1.56 -32.47 -0.79
N MET A 93 2.60 -32.50 0.02
CA MET A 93 3.19 -31.29 0.59
C MET A 93 4.01 -30.55 -0.46
N THR A 94 3.84 -29.23 -0.52
CA THR A 94 4.68 -28.40 -1.38
C THR A 94 6.09 -28.32 -0.81
N SER A 95 7.09 -28.27 -1.69
CA SER A 95 8.47 -28.05 -1.29
C SER A 95 8.65 -26.62 -0.78
N GLY A 96 9.01 -26.48 0.49
CA GLY A 96 9.34 -25.20 1.12
C GLY A 96 8.16 -24.41 1.66
N TRP A 97 8.46 -23.17 2.04
CA TRP A 97 7.55 -22.24 2.70
C TRP A 97 7.16 -21.12 1.74
N THR A 98 5.85 -20.93 1.55
CA THR A 98 5.30 -19.90 0.64
C THR A 98 4.98 -18.64 1.43
N ARG A 99 5.34 -17.47 0.90
CA ARG A 99 5.10 -16.19 1.59
C ARG A 99 3.62 -15.80 1.55
N GLU A 100 3.15 -15.11 2.57
CA GLU A 100 1.77 -14.63 2.64
C GLU A 100 1.30 -13.86 1.39
N LYS A 101 2.15 -12.98 0.85
CA LYS A 101 1.82 -12.13 -0.31
C LYS A 101 1.53 -12.92 -1.59
N GLU A 102 2.03 -14.15 -1.69
CA GLU A 102 1.88 -15.02 -2.87
C GLU A 102 0.57 -15.80 -2.83
N LEU A 103 -0.14 -15.77 -1.70
CA LEU A 103 -1.38 -16.48 -1.47
C LEU A 103 -2.58 -15.57 -1.64
N LYS A 104 -3.64 -16.14 -2.17
CA LYS A 104 -4.98 -15.55 -2.23
C LYS A 104 -5.96 -16.45 -1.47
N PRO A 105 -7.00 -15.89 -0.83
CA PRO A 105 -8.06 -16.70 -0.25
C PRO A 105 -8.69 -17.62 -1.31
N GLY A 106 -8.94 -18.87 -0.96
CA GLY A 106 -9.77 -19.76 -1.77
C GLY A 106 -11.22 -19.30 -1.70
N SER A 107 -11.80 -18.98 -2.86
CA SER A 107 -13.25 -18.80 -3.03
C SER A 107 -13.95 -20.14 -3.21
#